data_AF-A0AAV5DUR9-F1
#
_entry.id   AF-A0AAV5DUR9-F1
#
_cell.length_a   1.000
_cell.length_b   1.000
_cell.length_c   1.000
_cell.angle_alpha   90.00
_cell.angle_beta   90.00
_cell.angle_gamma   90.00
#
_symmetry.space_group_name_H-M   'P 1'
#
loop_
_entity.id
_entity.type
_entity.pdbx_description
1 polymer ?
#
loop_
_entity_poly.entity_id
_entity_poly.type
_entity_poly.pdbx_seq_one_letter_code
_entity_poly.pdbx_strand_id
1 'polypeptide(L)'
;MKIVGNELFGTLREKCGPSFHNFVKEKIQPLAGYIIEENFGLESSKISELSEEIDIIVNGAATTNFYERYDVALASNALGTKYICKFAEKCPNLKMFLHVSTAYVAGEQQGLLLEKPFRFGETLKQGCHLDIDGELKLVDSVKAELAHSSGNSKQLERTTMKKLGLKRTIDAIITAYAKQSITYFIGDGDVILDLIPGDMVVNAMMVAMAIHWNKKGQVVIHVSSSLHNPLSISSAVEMAYNYLSANPQIGKNGRNFKAKRLHLIKRFSIFKAYMFVKYKLPIEVS
;
A
#
# COMPACT_ATOMS: atom_id res chain seq x y z
N MET A 1 5.66 9.55 22.03
CA MET A 1 5.41 8.75 20.81
C MET A 1 4.49 9.55 19.88
N LYS A 2 5.00 9.99 18.70
CA LYS A 2 4.29 10.92 17.78
C LYS A 2 2.90 10.42 17.34
N ILE A 3 2.71 9.10 17.29
CA ILE A 3 1.48 8.42 16.85
C ILE A 3 0.32 8.67 17.83
N VAL A 4 0.59 8.66 19.13
CA VAL A 4 -0.43 8.76 20.20
C VAL A 4 -1.06 10.16 20.27
N GLY A 5 -0.37 11.17 19.71
CA GLY A 5 -0.90 12.52 19.56
C GLY A 5 -1.85 12.72 18.37
N ASN A 6 -2.06 11.70 17.53
CA ASN A 6 -2.95 11.78 16.38
C ASN A 6 -4.43 11.89 16.80
N GLU A 7 -5.27 12.54 15.98
CA GLU A 7 -6.73 12.64 16.17
C GLU A 7 -7.43 11.28 16.23
N LEU A 8 -6.86 10.23 15.64
CA LEU A 8 -7.34 8.85 15.75
C LEU A 8 -7.47 8.37 17.21
N PHE A 9 -6.68 8.93 18.13
CA PHE A 9 -6.78 8.63 19.56
C PHE A 9 -7.70 9.60 20.32
N GLY A 10 -8.38 10.54 19.64
CA GLY A 10 -9.21 11.58 20.25
C GLY A 10 -10.29 11.03 21.17
N THR A 11 -11.12 10.12 20.66
CA THR A 11 -12.17 9.45 21.46
C THR A 11 -11.59 8.69 22.65
N LEU A 12 -10.42 8.04 22.49
CA LEU A 12 -9.77 7.32 23.58
C LEU A 12 -9.22 8.28 24.64
N ARG A 13 -8.65 9.42 24.22
CA ARG A 13 -8.20 10.49 25.12
C ARG A 13 -9.36 11.07 25.92
N GLU A 14 -10.48 11.35 25.29
CA GLU A 14 -11.69 11.85 25.97
C GLU A 14 -12.22 10.84 26.99
N LYS A 15 -12.29 9.56 26.63
CA LYS A 15 -12.75 8.49 27.53
C LYS A 15 -11.82 8.24 28.70
N CYS A 16 -10.50 8.20 28.47
CA CYS A 16 -9.51 7.92 29.51
C CYS A 16 -9.15 9.16 30.34
N GLY A 17 -9.42 10.37 29.83
CA GLY A 17 -9.10 11.63 30.49
C GLY A 17 -7.63 11.71 30.94
N PRO A 18 -7.35 12.14 32.17
CA PRO A 18 -5.98 12.22 32.71
C PRO A 18 -5.21 10.90 32.70
N SER A 19 -5.91 9.76 32.73
CA SER A 19 -5.30 8.43 32.78
C SER A 19 -4.84 7.91 31.42
N PHE A 20 -5.10 8.64 30.32
CA PHE A 20 -4.77 8.21 28.96
C PHE A 20 -3.29 7.83 28.79
N HIS A 21 -2.37 8.62 29.34
CA HIS A 21 -0.94 8.34 29.23
C HIS A 21 -0.53 7.07 29.94
N ASN A 22 -1.09 6.78 31.12
CA ASN A 22 -0.82 5.55 31.85
C ASN A 22 -1.40 4.35 31.09
N PHE A 23 -2.63 4.46 30.61
CA PHE A 23 -3.27 3.43 29.78
C PHE A 23 -2.41 3.06 28.55
N VAL A 24 -1.91 4.06 27.82
CA VAL A 24 -1.02 3.82 26.67
C VAL A 24 0.27 3.14 27.09
N LYS A 25 0.90 3.59 28.19
CA LYS A 25 2.15 3.03 28.69
C LYS A 25 2.02 1.57 29.12
N GLU A 26 0.86 1.19 29.66
CA GLU A 26 0.56 -0.19 30.06
C GLU A 26 0.30 -1.12 28.86
N LYS A 27 -0.13 -0.57 27.71
CA LYS A 27 -0.56 -1.36 26.55
C LYS A 27 0.44 -1.36 25.38
N ILE A 28 1.31 -0.36 25.30
CA ILE A 28 2.16 -0.12 24.12
C ILE A 28 3.61 0.07 24.56
N GLN A 29 4.47 -0.86 24.14
CA GLN A 29 5.92 -0.74 24.23
C GLN A 29 6.49 -0.45 22.83
N PRO A 30 6.93 0.79 22.54
CA PRO A 30 7.54 1.09 21.25
C PRO A 30 8.96 0.50 21.19
N LEU A 31 9.28 -0.13 20.05
CA LEU A 31 10.62 -0.61 19.73
C LEU A 31 11.16 0.19 18.55
N ALA A 32 12.32 0.81 18.73
CA ALA A 32 13.01 1.50 17.65
C ALA A 32 13.81 0.49 16.84
N GLY A 33 13.46 0.32 15.57
CA GLY A 33 14.12 -0.62 14.66
C GLY A 33 13.71 -0.37 13.21
N TYR A 34 14.35 -1.10 12.29
CA TYR A 34 14.13 -1.03 10.86
C TYR A 34 13.79 -2.40 10.30
N ILE A 35 12.59 -2.54 9.74
CA ILE A 35 12.11 -3.81 9.19
C ILE A 35 13.00 -4.39 8.08
N ILE A 36 13.77 -3.53 7.40
CA ILE A 36 14.65 -3.92 6.29
C ILE A 36 15.99 -4.51 6.74
N GLU A 37 16.25 -4.52 8.06
CA GLU A 37 17.45 -5.09 8.65
C GLU A 37 17.12 -6.45 9.27
N GLU A 38 18.10 -7.36 9.25
CA GLU A 38 17.97 -8.62 9.99
C GLU A 38 17.75 -8.32 11.47
N ASN A 39 16.84 -9.08 12.10
CA ASN A 39 16.44 -8.84 13.50
C ASN A 39 15.97 -7.39 13.74
N PHE A 40 15.49 -6.71 12.71
CA PHE A 40 14.96 -5.35 12.76
C PHE A 40 15.97 -4.28 13.23
N GLY A 41 17.27 -4.56 13.17
CA GLY A 41 18.31 -3.69 13.74
C GLY A 41 18.33 -3.67 15.27
N LEU A 42 17.66 -4.62 15.92
CA LEU A 42 17.66 -4.77 17.38
C LEU A 42 18.82 -5.65 17.84
N GLU A 43 19.26 -5.43 19.09
CA GLU A 43 20.25 -6.28 19.72
C GLU A 43 19.76 -7.73 19.89
N SER A 44 20.66 -8.69 19.75
CA SER A 44 20.34 -10.12 19.86
C SER A 44 19.69 -10.50 21.19
N SER A 45 20.09 -9.83 22.29
CA SER A 45 19.48 -10.00 23.62
C SER A 45 17.99 -9.66 23.61
N LYS A 46 17.64 -8.50 23.04
CA LYS A 46 16.25 -8.05 22.92
C LYS A 46 15.43 -8.96 22.02
N ILE A 47 16.02 -9.48 20.94
CA ILE A 47 15.34 -10.42 20.03
C ILE A 47 15.02 -11.74 20.73
N SER A 48 15.94 -12.24 21.54
CA SER A 48 15.73 -13.46 22.32
C SER A 48 14.63 -13.27 23.37
N GLU A 49 14.59 -12.11 24.04
CA GLU A 49 13.51 -11.76 24.97
C GLU A 49 12.16 -11.72 24.25
N LEU A 50 12.08 -11.00 23.13
CA LEU A 50 10.85 -10.87 22.36
C LEU A 50 10.37 -12.21 21.81
N SER A 51 11.26 -13.10 21.36
CA SER A 51 10.84 -14.39 20.81
C SER A 51 10.11 -15.26 21.84
N GLU A 52 10.50 -15.18 23.12
CA GLU A 52 9.86 -15.94 24.20
C GLU A 52 8.49 -15.38 24.59
N GLU A 53 8.26 -14.08 24.42
CA GLU A 53 7.02 -13.39 24.87
C GLU A 53 5.93 -13.28 23.79
N ILE A 54 6.29 -13.37 22.50
CA ILE A 54 5.36 -13.06 21.42
C ILE A 54 4.41 -14.24 21.10
N ASP A 55 3.12 -14.00 21.32
CA ASP A 55 2.04 -14.92 20.93
C ASP A 55 1.44 -14.64 19.54
N ILE A 56 1.41 -13.38 19.12
CA ILE A 56 0.82 -12.93 17.84
C ILE A 56 1.76 -11.96 17.15
N ILE A 57 1.97 -12.17 15.86
CA ILE A 57 2.60 -11.18 14.98
C ILE A 57 1.55 -10.64 14.02
N VAL A 58 1.36 -9.32 14.02
CA VAL A 58 0.57 -8.61 13.00
C VAL A 58 1.53 -7.81 12.12
N ASN A 59 1.81 -8.32 10.92
CA ASN A 59 2.64 -7.64 9.94
C ASN A 59 1.78 -6.81 8.97
N GLY A 60 1.65 -5.51 9.28
CA GLY A 60 1.12 -4.49 8.36
C GLY A 60 2.17 -3.49 7.88
N ALA A 61 3.46 -3.79 8.06
CA ALA A 61 4.54 -2.89 7.72
C ALA A 61 4.90 -3.02 6.24
N ALA A 62 4.69 -1.93 5.50
CA ALA A 62 5.03 -1.81 4.10
C ALA A 62 5.21 -0.33 3.74
N THR A 63 5.98 -0.06 2.70
CA THR A 63 5.85 1.21 1.99
C THR A 63 4.68 1.10 1.01
N THR A 64 3.69 1.96 1.19
CA THR A 64 2.54 2.13 0.29
C THR A 64 2.72 3.34 -0.62
N ASN A 65 3.91 3.95 -0.61
CA ASN A 65 4.22 5.09 -1.46
C ASN A 65 4.46 4.65 -2.90
N PHE A 66 3.50 4.96 -3.76
CA PHE A 66 3.53 4.72 -5.20
C PHE A 66 4.73 5.37 -5.94
N TYR A 67 5.42 6.34 -5.32
CA TYR A 67 6.62 7.01 -5.88
C TYR A 67 7.92 6.63 -5.17
N GLU A 68 7.90 5.52 -4.44
CA GLU A 68 9.07 5.07 -3.73
C GLU A 68 10.15 4.58 -4.70
N ARG A 69 11.41 4.69 -4.27
CA ARG A 69 12.51 4.01 -4.96
C ARG A 69 12.25 2.52 -4.96
N TYR A 70 12.48 1.86 -6.11
CA TYR A 70 12.20 0.44 -6.23
C TYR A 70 12.98 -0.43 -5.24
N ASP A 71 14.24 -0.09 -4.98
CA ASP A 71 15.07 -0.80 -4.01
C ASP A 71 14.53 -0.69 -2.57
N VAL A 72 14.02 0.48 -2.18
CA VAL A 72 13.37 0.68 -0.88
C VAL A 72 12.05 -0.09 -0.79
N ALA A 73 11.25 -0.08 -1.86
CA ALA A 73 10.00 -0.84 -1.91
C ALA A 73 10.23 -2.35 -1.82
N LEU A 74 11.22 -2.87 -2.55
CA LEU A 74 11.59 -4.29 -2.50
C LEU A 74 12.15 -4.68 -1.13
N ALA A 75 13.04 -3.85 -0.57
CA ALA A 75 13.58 -4.06 0.76
C ALA A 75 12.49 -4.07 1.84
N SER A 76 11.56 -3.12 1.81
CA SER A 76 10.49 -3.03 2.82
C SER A 76 9.45 -4.14 2.64
N ASN A 77 8.89 -4.29 1.44
CA ASN A 77 7.68 -5.08 1.25
C ASN A 77 7.97 -6.57 1.05
N ALA A 78 9.13 -6.92 0.46
CA ALA A 78 9.53 -8.31 0.27
C ALA A 78 10.53 -8.76 1.34
N LEU A 79 11.69 -8.11 1.44
CA LEU A 79 12.73 -8.54 2.39
C LEU A 79 12.30 -8.31 3.85
N GLY A 80 11.63 -7.20 4.15
CA GLY A 80 11.12 -6.91 5.47
C GLY A 80 10.14 -7.98 5.96
N THR A 81 9.21 -8.38 5.09
CA THR A 81 8.31 -9.51 5.35
C THR A 81 9.09 -10.82 5.58
N LYS A 82 10.12 -11.10 4.78
CA LYS A 82 11.02 -12.26 4.98
C LYS A 82 11.68 -12.25 6.36
N TYR A 83 12.18 -11.10 6.83
CA TYR A 83 12.80 -10.99 8.15
C TYR A 83 11.79 -11.20 9.29
N ILE A 84 10.57 -10.68 9.16
CA ILE A 84 9.51 -10.96 10.14
C ILE A 84 9.15 -12.45 10.14
N CYS A 85 9.01 -13.10 8.98
CA CYS A 85 8.78 -14.55 8.92
C CYS A 85 9.90 -15.34 9.60
N LYS A 86 11.17 -14.98 9.35
CA LYS A 86 12.31 -15.60 10.05
C LYS A 86 12.29 -15.38 11.56
N PHE A 87 11.82 -14.24 12.04
CA PHE A 87 11.64 -13.99 13.47
C PHE A 87 10.49 -14.82 14.03
N ALA A 88 9.37 -14.93 13.30
CA ALA A 88 8.22 -15.75 13.66
C ALA A 88 8.62 -17.23 13.88
N GLU A 89 9.51 -17.77 13.05
CA GLU A 89 10.06 -19.14 13.20
C GLU A 89 10.85 -19.33 14.50
N LYS A 90 11.39 -18.25 15.09
CA LYS A 90 12.12 -18.29 16.37
C LYS A 90 11.20 -18.17 17.58
N CYS A 91 9.92 -17.87 17.42
CA CYS A 91 8.99 -17.62 18.52
C CYS A 91 8.29 -18.92 18.96
N PRO A 92 8.71 -19.60 20.04
CA PRO A 92 8.13 -20.88 20.46
C PRO A 92 6.65 -20.79 20.84
N ASN A 93 6.20 -19.63 21.32
CA ASN A 93 4.84 -19.41 21.79
C ASN A 93 3.89 -18.91 20.71
N LEU A 94 4.38 -18.63 19.48
CA LEU A 94 3.58 -18.02 18.42
C LEU A 94 2.34 -18.87 18.08
N LYS A 95 1.17 -18.27 18.29
CA LYS A 95 -0.14 -18.88 17.99
C LYS A 95 -0.72 -18.38 16.67
N MET A 96 -0.26 -17.24 16.17
CA MET A 96 -0.76 -16.64 14.94
C MET A 96 0.24 -15.68 14.30
N PHE A 97 0.34 -15.77 12.97
CA PHE A 97 0.96 -14.75 12.12
C PHE A 97 -0.11 -14.17 11.19
N LEU A 98 -0.49 -12.92 11.40
CA LEU A 98 -1.40 -12.19 10.53
C LEU A 98 -0.60 -11.25 9.63
N HIS A 99 -0.70 -11.45 8.32
CA HIS A 99 -0.08 -10.56 7.34
C HIS A 99 -1.14 -9.77 6.60
N VAL A 100 -0.99 -8.44 6.62
CA VAL A 100 -1.82 -7.54 5.82
C VAL A 100 -1.19 -7.42 4.44
N SER A 101 -1.83 -8.07 3.46
CA SER A 101 -1.46 -7.96 2.05
C SER A 101 -2.38 -6.98 1.32
N THR A 102 -2.40 -7.03 -0.01
CA THR A 102 -3.23 -6.17 -0.86
C THR A 102 -3.80 -6.96 -2.03
N ALA A 103 -5.05 -6.69 -2.42
CA ALA A 103 -5.67 -7.34 -3.58
C ALA A 103 -4.91 -7.07 -4.89
N TYR A 104 -4.04 -6.05 -4.93
CA TYR A 104 -3.19 -5.76 -6.09
C TYR A 104 -2.25 -6.92 -6.49
N VAL A 105 -1.92 -7.84 -5.56
CA VAL A 105 -1.11 -9.03 -5.90
C VAL A 105 -1.81 -9.94 -6.92
N ALA A 106 -3.12 -9.77 -7.09
CA ALA A 106 -3.92 -10.51 -8.06
C ALA A 106 -3.71 -10.07 -9.51
N GLY A 107 -3.11 -8.90 -9.75
CA GLY A 107 -2.98 -8.33 -11.10
C GLY A 107 -4.34 -8.09 -11.77
N GLU A 108 -4.31 -7.97 -13.10
CA GLU A 108 -5.51 -7.77 -13.91
C GLU A 108 -6.09 -9.11 -14.38
N GLN A 109 -7.31 -9.42 -13.95
CA GLN A 109 -8.05 -10.59 -14.38
C GLN A 109 -9.57 -10.34 -14.26
N GLN A 110 -10.36 -11.15 -14.97
CA GLN A 110 -11.81 -11.07 -14.96
C GLN A 110 -12.41 -12.21 -14.14
N GLY A 111 -13.58 -11.94 -13.54
CA GLY A 111 -14.34 -12.93 -12.78
C GLY A 111 -14.10 -12.88 -11.27
N LEU A 112 -14.69 -13.85 -10.56
CA LEU A 112 -14.61 -13.96 -9.11
C LEU A 112 -13.26 -14.57 -8.67
N LEU A 113 -12.58 -13.89 -7.75
CA LEU A 113 -11.33 -14.36 -7.16
C LEU A 113 -11.58 -15.06 -5.84
N LEU A 114 -11.31 -16.36 -5.83
CA LEU A 114 -11.47 -17.20 -4.66
C LEU A 114 -10.31 -16.98 -3.68
N GLU A 115 -10.64 -17.05 -2.39
CA GLU A 115 -9.72 -16.97 -1.26
C GLU A 115 -8.91 -18.28 -1.14
N LYS A 116 -7.87 -18.42 -1.97
CA LYS A 116 -6.98 -19.57 -1.94
C LYS A 116 -5.52 -19.16 -1.76
N PRO A 117 -4.71 -19.95 -1.05
CA PRO A 117 -3.26 -19.76 -1.01
C PRO A 117 -2.62 -19.87 -2.40
N PHE A 118 -1.53 -19.13 -2.61
CA PHE A 118 -0.67 -19.25 -3.78
C PHE A 118 0.44 -20.28 -3.55
N ARG A 119 0.84 -20.98 -4.61
CA ARG A 119 2.10 -21.72 -4.64
C ARG A 119 3.27 -20.75 -4.78
N PHE A 120 4.46 -21.19 -4.36
CA PHE A 120 5.67 -20.38 -4.49
C PHE A 120 5.90 -19.97 -5.96
N GLY A 121 6.06 -18.67 -6.19
CA GLY A 121 6.24 -18.08 -7.52
C GLY A 121 4.99 -18.02 -8.39
N GLU A 122 3.84 -18.56 -7.94
CA GLU A 122 2.58 -18.44 -8.66
C GLU A 122 2.11 -16.97 -8.68
N THR A 123 1.64 -16.53 -9.84
CA THR A 123 0.91 -15.27 -9.98
C THR A 123 -0.44 -15.56 -10.60
N LEU A 124 -1.42 -14.71 -10.33
CA LEU A 124 -2.76 -14.88 -10.89
C LEU A 124 -2.83 -14.53 -12.39
N LYS A 125 -1.82 -13.81 -12.91
CA LYS A 125 -1.71 -13.53 -14.35
C LYS A 125 -1.09 -14.72 -15.07
N GLN A 126 -1.86 -15.35 -15.97
CA GLN A 126 -1.36 -16.47 -16.77
C GLN A 126 -0.10 -16.09 -17.56
N GLY A 127 0.87 -17.00 -17.56
CA GLY A 127 2.17 -16.80 -18.24
C GLY A 127 3.16 -15.92 -17.47
N CYS A 128 2.80 -15.42 -16.27
CA CYS A 128 3.70 -14.69 -15.39
C CYS A 128 4.12 -15.54 -14.19
N HIS A 129 5.37 -15.36 -13.76
CA HIS A 129 5.96 -16.01 -12.59
C HIS A 129 6.63 -14.94 -11.73
N LEU A 130 6.48 -15.06 -10.40
CA LEU A 130 7.12 -14.14 -9.46
C LEU A 130 8.54 -14.63 -9.16
N ASP A 131 9.53 -13.87 -9.62
CA ASP A 131 10.95 -14.11 -9.34
C ASP A 131 11.54 -12.98 -8.50
N ILE A 132 11.48 -13.14 -7.17
CA ILE A 132 12.00 -12.14 -6.23
C ILE A 132 13.52 -12.03 -6.33
N ASP A 133 14.22 -13.15 -6.55
CA ASP A 133 15.68 -13.16 -6.65
C ASP A 133 16.16 -12.46 -7.93
N GLY A 134 15.43 -12.62 -9.03
CA GLY A 134 15.65 -11.87 -10.27
C GLY A 134 15.46 -10.36 -10.09
N GLU A 135 14.42 -9.94 -9.36
CA GLU A 135 14.17 -8.53 -9.06
C GLU A 135 15.25 -7.92 -8.14
N LEU A 136 15.76 -8.70 -7.17
CA LEU A 136 16.90 -8.28 -6.34
C LEU A 136 18.17 -8.11 -7.17
N LYS A 137 18.50 -9.09 -8.02
CA LYS A 137 19.66 -9.02 -8.92
C LYS A 137 19.59 -7.85 -9.87
N LEU A 138 18.40 -7.51 -10.37
CA LEU A 138 18.19 -6.33 -11.21
C LEU A 138 18.51 -5.03 -10.46
N VAL A 139 18.08 -4.90 -9.20
CA VAL A 139 18.40 -3.73 -8.39
C VAL A 139 19.91 -3.63 -8.20
N ASP A 140 20.58 -4.74 -7.88
CA ASP A 140 22.03 -4.78 -7.68
C ASP A 140 22.80 -4.43 -8.96
N SER A 141 22.38 -4.97 -10.10
CA SER A 141 23.02 -4.68 -11.40
C SER A 141 22.91 -3.21 -11.77
N VAL A 142 21.72 -2.61 -11.62
CA VAL A 142 21.51 -1.18 -11.89
C VAL A 142 22.34 -0.32 -10.94
N LYS A 143 22.47 -0.69 -9.66
CA LYS A 143 23.33 0.04 -8.71
C LYS A 143 24.81 -0.06 -9.09
N ALA A 144 25.27 -1.25 -9.48
CA ALA A 144 26.66 -1.46 -9.91
C ALA A 144 27.00 -0.62 -11.16
N GLU A 145 26.12 -0.60 -12.17
CA GLU A 145 26.30 0.22 -13.38
C GLU A 145 26.43 1.73 -13.04
N LEU A 146 25.62 2.21 -12.10
CA LEU A 146 25.66 3.60 -11.66
C LEU A 146 26.92 3.94 -10.85
N ALA A 147 27.47 3.00 -10.09
CA ALA A 147 28.71 3.20 -9.34
C ALA A 147 29.91 3.45 -10.26
N HIS A 148 29.88 2.93 -11.49
CA HIS A 148 30.91 3.15 -12.51
C HIS A 148 30.75 4.47 -13.30
N SER A 149 29.65 5.20 -13.10
CA SER A 149 29.37 6.45 -13.81
C SER A 149 29.88 7.66 -13.02
N SER A 150 30.84 8.42 -13.58
CA SER A 150 31.41 9.62 -12.96
C SER A 150 30.36 10.75 -12.82
N GLY A 151 29.92 11.04 -11.60
CA GLY A 151 28.94 12.11 -11.31
C GLY A 151 28.36 12.02 -9.89
N ASN A 152 27.44 12.92 -9.52
CA ASN A 152 26.80 12.99 -8.20
C ASN A 152 25.95 11.72 -7.91
N SER A 153 26.62 10.64 -7.51
CA SER A 153 26.16 9.26 -7.60
C SER A 153 24.88 8.98 -6.82
N LYS A 154 24.75 9.53 -5.60
CA LYS A 154 23.57 9.32 -4.74
C LYS A 154 22.29 9.91 -5.32
N GLN A 155 22.36 11.08 -5.93
CA GLN A 155 21.18 11.73 -6.52
C GLN A 155 20.75 11.02 -7.82
N LEU A 156 21.73 10.56 -8.60
CA LEU A 156 21.50 9.78 -9.80
C LEU A 156 20.84 8.43 -9.44
N GLU A 157 21.40 7.70 -8.47
CA GLU A 157 20.82 6.45 -7.95
C GLU A 157 19.37 6.65 -7.49
N ARG A 158 19.11 7.65 -6.66
CA ARG A 158 17.77 7.96 -6.17
C ARG A 158 16.78 8.18 -7.33
N THR A 159 17.19 8.92 -8.35
CA THR A 159 16.34 9.24 -9.50
C THR A 159 16.11 8.01 -10.38
N THR A 160 17.14 7.21 -10.61
CA THR A 160 17.05 5.97 -11.40
C THR A 160 16.18 4.93 -10.70
N MET A 161 16.33 4.73 -9.39
CA MET A 161 15.50 3.79 -8.62
C MET A 161 14.03 4.20 -8.59
N LYS A 162 13.74 5.51 -8.56
CA LYS A 162 12.37 6.01 -8.72
C LYS A 162 11.80 5.74 -10.10
N LYS A 163 12.58 5.97 -11.16
CA LYS A 163 12.17 5.65 -12.54
C LYS A 163 11.92 4.15 -12.72
N LEU A 164 12.74 3.31 -12.10
CA LEU A 164 12.55 1.86 -12.12
C LEU A 164 11.25 1.46 -11.41
N GLY A 165 10.97 2.04 -10.23
CA GLY A 165 9.71 1.82 -9.50
C GLY A 165 8.48 2.22 -10.32
N LEU A 166 8.55 3.34 -11.03
CA LEU A 166 7.48 3.80 -11.93
C LEU A 166 7.26 2.86 -13.13
N LYS A 167 8.30 2.21 -13.65
CA LYS A 167 8.15 1.20 -14.73
C LYS A 167 7.49 -0.09 -14.24
N ARG A 168 7.59 -0.36 -12.94
CA ARG A 168 7.11 -1.59 -12.29
C ARG A 168 5.71 -1.44 -11.67
N THR A 169 5.12 -0.26 -11.77
CA THR A 169 3.79 0.08 -11.22
C THR A 169 2.85 0.58 -12.34
N ILE A 170 1.54 0.54 -12.12
CA ILE A 170 0.50 1.04 -13.04
C ILE A 170 0.45 2.60 -13.03
N ASP A 171 1.32 3.25 -12.27
CA ASP A 171 1.14 4.60 -11.74
C ASP A 171 1.42 5.77 -12.69
N ALA A 172 1.90 5.55 -13.91
CA ALA A 172 2.04 6.66 -14.88
C ALA A 172 0.70 7.41 -15.05
N ILE A 173 -0.42 6.70 -14.94
CA ILE A 173 -1.78 7.24 -15.07
C ILE A 173 -2.27 7.89 -13.77
N ILE A 174 -2.16 7.20 -12.63
CA ILE A 174 -2.55 7.73 -11.30
C ILE A 174 -1.74 8.99 -10.93
N THR A 175 -0.49 9.07 -11.39
CA THR A 175 0.39 10.22 -11.17
C THR A 175 -0.11 11.51 -11.80
N ALA A 176 -0.63 11.43 -13.02
CA ALA A 176 -1.12 12.60 -13.71
C ALA A 176 -2.45 13.11 -13.10
N TYR A 177 -3.18 12.25 -12.38
CA TYR A 177 -4.39 12.59 -11.64
C TYR A 177 -4.11 13.42 -10.38
N ALA A 178 -3.21 12.93 -9.52
CA ALA A 178 -2.99 13.50 -8.21
C ALA A 178 -2.49 14.96 -8.28
N LYS A 179 -1.81 15.32 -9.36
CA LYS A 179 -1.36 16.69 -9.65
C LYS A 179 -2.43 17.59 -10.28
N GLN A 180 -3.65 17.07 -10.46
CA GLN A 180 -4.77 17.71 -11.18
C GLN A 180 -4.41 18.19 -12.59
N SER A 181 -3.35 17.62 -13.16
CA SER A 181 -2.88 17.96 -14.49
C SER A 181 -3.84 17.43 -15.55
N ILE A 182 -4.68 16.45 -15.21
CA ILE A 182 -5.66 15.82 -16.10
C ILE A 182 -6.98 15.58 -15.34
N THR A 183 -8.12 15.92 -15.96
CA THR A 183 -9.49 15.66 -15.43
C THR A 183 -10.21 14.53 -16.16
N TYR A 184 -9.53 13.87 -17.09
CA TYR A 184 -10.03 12.78 -17.92
C TYR A 184 -9.14 11.57 -17.70
N PHE A 185 -9.72 10.42 -17.45
CA PHE A 185 -9.01 9.17 -17.20
C PHE A 185 -9.40 8.14 -18.23
N ILE A 186 -8.42 7.33 -18.66
CA ILE A 186 -8.81 6.04 -19.22
C ILE A 186 -9.35 5.16 -18.09
N GLY A 187 -10.56 4.66 -18.30
CA GLY A 187 -11.22 3.82 -17.32
C GLY A 187 -12.58 3.40 -17.86
N ASP A 188 -12.94 2.14 -17.64
CA ASP A 188 -14.29 1.68 -17.88
C ASP A 188 -15.13 1.98 -16.63
N GLY A 189 -16.10 2.88 -16.78
CA GLY A 189 -16.95 3.32 -15.67
C GLY A 189 -17.84 2.21 -15.11
N ASP A 190 -18.02 1.13 -15.87
CA ASP A 190 -18.78 -0.06 -15.49
C ASP A 190 -17.97 -1.01 -14.59
N VAL A 191 -16.65 -0.81 -14.46
CA VAL A 191 -15.82 -1.60 -13.55
C VAL A 191 -16.29 -1.39 -12.12
N ILE A 192 -16.39 -2.50 -11.39
CA ILE A 192 -16.76 -2.50 -9.98
C ILE A 192 -15.53 -2.11 -9.16
N LEU A 193 -15.67 -1.04 -8.39
CA LEU A 193 -14.71 -0.57 -7.41
C LEU A 193 -15.05 -1.16 -6.05
N ASP A 194 -14.05 -1.72 -5.37
CA ASP A 194 -14.20 -2.16 -3.98
C ASP A 194 -13.80 -1.03 -3.03
N LEU A 195 -14.70 -0.60 -2.16
CA LEU A 195 -14.50 0.49 -1.22
C LEU A 195 -14.89 0.07 0.19
N ILE A 196 -13.89 -0.20 1.03
CA ILE A 196 -14.08 -0.63 2.41
C ILE A 196 -13.60 0.46 3.39
N PRO A 197 -14.44 0.89 4.34
CA PRO A 197 -14.02 1.77 5.44
C PRO A 197 -12.89 1.14 6.27
N GLY A 198 -11.92 1.95 6.69
CA GLY A 198 -10.72 1.46 7.39
C GLY A 198 -11.02 0.78 8.73
N ASP A 199 -12.04 1.24 9.45
CA ASP A 199 -12.53 0.62 10.69
C ASP A 199 -13.13 -0.77 10.45
N MET A 200 -13.83 -0.98 9.33
CA MET A 200 -14.31 -2.31 8.95
C MET A 200 -13.16 -3.27 8.65
N VAL A 201 -12.07 -2.79 8.03
CA VAL A 201 -10.86 -3.60 7.82
C VAL A 201 -10.25 -4.03 9.15
N VAL A 202 -10.10 -3.11 10.10
CA VAL A 202 -9.58 -3.43 11.45
C VAL A 202 -10.49 -4.41 12.18
N ASN A 203 -11.81 -4.21 12.13
CA ASN A 203 -12.77 -5.12 12.75
C ASN A 203 -12.71 -6.53 12.13
N ALA A 204 -12.60 -6.63 10.80
CA ALA A 204 -12.44 -7.89 10.10
C ALA A 204 -11.15 -8.61 10.52
N MET A 205 -10.04 -7.88 10.66
CA MET A 205 -8.77 -8.42 11.16
C MET A 205 -8.94 -8.95 12.59
N MET A 206 -9.59 -8.21 13.49
CA MET A 206 -9.83 -8.65 14.87
C MET A 206 -10.69 -9.94 14.92
N VAL A 207 -11.75 -10.02 14.12
CA VAL A 207 -12.60 -11.21 14.02
C VAL A 207 -11.82 -12.40 13.46
N ALA A 208 -11.03 -12.19 12.40
CA ALA A 208 -10.17 -13.22 11.84
C ALA A 208 -9.17 -13.73 12.89
N MET A 209 -8.55 -12.84 13.66
CA MET A 209 -7.64 -13.21 14.74
C MET A 209 -8.35 -14.07 15.79
N ALA A 210 -9.54 -13.68 16.24
CA ALA A 210 -10.30 -14.43 17.24
C ALA A 210 -10.72 -15.82 16.74
N ILE A 211 -11.11 -15.95 15.47
CA ILE A 211 -11.56 -17.22 14.88
C ILE A 211 -10.40 -18.17 14.60
N HIS A 212 -9.25 -17.64 14.18
CA HIS A 212 -8.12 -18.45 13.70
C HIS A 212 -6.99 -18.60 14.72
N TRP A 213 -7.11 -17.99 15.90
CA TRP A 213 -6.13 -18.11 16.97
C TRP A 213 -5.82 -19.58 17.28
N ASN A 214 -4.52 -19.92 17.29
CA ASN A 214 -4.00 -21.25 17.58
C ASN A 214 -4.50 -22.37 16.65
N LYS A 215 -5.02 -22.03 15.45
CA LYS A 215 -5.34 -23.00 14.40
C LYS A 215 -4.13 -23.22 13.51
N LYS A 216 -3.91 -24.48 13.10
CA LYS A 216 -2.89 -24.82 12.12
C LYS A 216 -3.45 -24.68 10.71
N GLY A 217 -2.74 -23.94 9.86
CA GLY A 217 -3.08 -23.78 8.44
C GLY A 217 -2.96 -22.34 7.96
N GLN A 218 -2.92 -22.19 6.64
CA GLN A 218 -2.95 -20.89 5.97
C GLN A 218 -4.38 -20.55 5.56
N VAL A 219 -4.84 -19.37 5.92
CA VAL A 219 -6.16 -18.84 5.53
C VAL A 219 -5.93 -17.51 4.82
N VAL A 220 -6.61 -17.33 3.68
CA VAL A 220 -6.66 -16.07 2.94
C VAL A 220 -8.05 -15.50 3.13
N ILE A 221 -8.16 -14.20 3.38
CA ILE A 221 -9.44 -13.50 3.52
C ILE A 221 -9.38 -12.24 2.67
N HIS A 222 -10.34 -12.09 1.76
CA HIS A 222 -10.57 -10.88 1.00
C HIS A 222 -11.57 -10.01 1.76
N VAL A 223 -11.06 -8.99 2.46
CA VAL A 223 -11.92 -7.95 3.04
C VAL A 223 -12.46 -7.08 1.90
N SER A 224 -13.58 -7.51 1.32
CA SER A 224 -14.20 -6.91 0.14
C SER A 224 -15.72 -6.86 0.24
N SER A 225 -16.32 -5.98 -0.55
CA SER A 225 -17.77 -5.70 -0.58
C SER A 225 -18.38 -5.90 -1.96
N SER A 226 -17.57 -5.80 -3.02
CA SER A 226 -17.99 -5.80 -4.42
C SER A 226 -18.90 -6.96 -4.85
N LEU A 227 -18.81 -8.13 -4.22
CA LEU A 227 -19.67 -9.28 -4.56
C LEU A 227 -21.12 -9.08 -4.11
N HIS A 228 -21.33 -8.44 -2.95
CA HIS A 228 -22.66 -8.25 -2.35
C HIS A 228 -23.19 -6.84 -2.50
N ASN A 229 -22.31 -5.85 -2.62
CA ASN A 229 -22.64 -4.43 -2.76
C ASN A 229 -21.77 -3.80 -3.85
N PRO A 230 -22.02 -4.11 -5.14
CA PRO A 230 -21.20 -3.62 -6.23
C PRO A 230 -21.34 -2.10 -6.40
N LEU A 231 -20.22 -1.39 -6.34
CA LEU A 231 -20.15 0.05 -6.62
C LEU A 231 -19.39 0.27 -7.93
N SER A 232 -20.03 0.80 -8.96
CA SER A 232 -19.32 1.13 -10.20
C SER A 232 -18.43 2.37 -10.04
N ILE A 233 -17.30 2.44 -10.76
CA ILE A 233 -16.42 3.61 -10.74
C ILE A 233 -17.21 4.89 -11.09
N SER A 234 -18.09 4.84 -12.09
CA SER A 234 -18.93 6.00 -12.44
C SER A 234 -19.77 6.50 -11.25
N SER A 235 -20.38 5.58 -10.50
CA SER A 235 -21.18 5.94 -9.33
C SER A 235 -20.32 6.52 -8.22
N ALA A 236 -19.16 5.91 -7.95
CA ALA A 236 -18.20 6.42 -6.96
C ALA A 236 -17.71 7.83 -7.30
N VAL A 237 -17.40 8.08 -8.58
CA VAL A 237 -16.98 9.39 -9.08
C VAL A 237 -18.06 10.45 -8.89
N GLU A 238 -19.32 10.13 -9.22
CA GLU A 238 -20.44 11.06 -9.03
C GLU A 238 -20.70 11.33 -7.54
N MET A 239 -20.64 10.30 -6.69
CA MET A 239 -20.75 10.46 -5.24
C MET A 239 -19.67 11.39 -4.68
N ALA A 240 -18.40 11.18 -5.08
CA ALA A 240 -17.29 12.03 -4.66
C ALA A 240 -17.45 13.48 -5.16
N TYR A 241 -17.88 13.67 -6.40
CA TYR A 241 -18.14 14.99 -6.96
C TYR A 241 -19.25 15.73 -6.20
N ASN A 242 -20.38 15.07 -5.95
CA ASN A 242 -21.50 15.65 -5.22
C ASN A 242 -21.10 16.01 -3.78
N TYR A 243 -20.39 15.11 -3.09
CA TYR A 243 -19.90 15.36 -1.73
C TYR A 243 -18.96 16.57 -1.67
N LEU A 244 -17.95 16.63 -2.55
CA LEU A 244 -16.98 17.73 -2.57
C LEU A 244 -17.59 19.07 -3.02
N SER A 245 -18.67 19.01 -3.81
CA SER A 245 -19.40 20.22 -4.23
C SER A 245 -20.26 20.77 -3.10
N ALA A 246 -20.88 19.89 -2.30
CA ALA A 246 -21.64 20.25 -1.10
C ALA A 246 -20.73 20.64 0.09
N ASN A 247 -19.52 20.08 0.16
CA ASN A 247 -18.55 20.31 1.23
C ASN A 247 -17.21 20.83 0.66
N PRO A 248 -17.15 22.12 0.23
CA PRO A 248 -15.94 22.68 -0.37
C PRO A 248 -14.76 22.64 0.61
N GLN A 249 -13.66 22.02 0.20
CA GLN A 249 -12.44 21.97 1.00
C GLN A 249 -11.71 23.32 0.92
N ILE A 250 -11.22 23.81 2.04
CA ILE A 250 -10.37 25.02 2.08
C ILE A 250 -8.92 24.57 1.93
N GLY A 251 -8.26 25.00 0.85
CA GLY A 251 -6.84 24.73 0.67
C GLY A 251 -5.99 25.43 1.74
N LYS A 252 -4.74 24.98 1.92
CA LYS A 252 -3.78 25.59 2.89
C LYS A 252 -3.58 27.09 2.71
N ASN A 253 -3.95 27.61 1.53
CA ASN A 253 -3.83 28.99 1.07
C ASN A 253 -5.12 29.80 1.34
N GLY A 254 -6.11 29.23 2.04
CA GLY A 254 -7.41 29.86 2.33
C GLY A 254 -8.38 29.92 1.14
N ARG A 255 -8.01 29.39 -0.02
CA ARG A 255 -8.88 29.36 -1.21
C ARG A 255 -9.77 28.13 -1.22
N ASN A 256 -11.04 28.33 -1.58
CA ASN A 256 -11.98 27.23 -1.80
C ASN A 256 -11.51 26.36 -2.97
N PHE A 257 -11.41 25.06 -2.71
CA PHE A 257 -11.19 24.08 -3.75
C PHE A 257 -12.51 23.85 -4.49
N LYS A 258 -12.59 24.29 -5.75
CA LYS A 258 -13.77 24.03 -6.59
C LYS A 258 -13.66 22.61 -7.15
N ALA A 259 -14.57 21.74 -6.73
CA ALA A 259 -14.66 20.37 -7.26
C ALA A 259 -14.85 20.40 -8.78
N LYS A 260 -14.03 19.64 -9.51
CA LYS A 260 -14.18 19.40 -10.95
C LYS A 260 -14.66 17.97 -11.15
N ARG A 261 -15.65 17.80 -12.00
CA ARG A 261 -16.14 16.47 -12.37
C ARG A 261 -15.03 15.70 -13.09
N LEU A 262 -14.84 14.44 -12.70
CA LEU A 262 -13.94 13.51 -13.36
C LEU A 262 -14.67 12.87 -14.54
N HIS A 263 -14.02 12.74 -15.68
CA HIS A 263 -14.58 12.10 -16.86
C HIS A 263 -13.81 10.83 -17.21
N LEU A 264 -14.51 9.71 -17.39
CA LEU A 264 -13.93 8.44 -17.76
C LEU A 264 -14.08 8.22 -19.27
N ILE A 265 -12.98 7.90 -19.95
CA ILE A 265 -12.95 7.54 -21.36
C ILE A 265 -12.59 6.05 -21.45
N LYS A 266 -13.57 5.22 -21.83
CA LYS A 266 -13.40 3.77 -21.93
C LYS A 266 -12.37 3.35 -22.99
N ARG A 267 -12.31 4.03 -24.14
CA ARG A 267 -11.45 3.66 -25.27
C ARG A 267 -10.12 4.41 -25.25
N PHE A 268 -9.01 3.67 -25.22
CA PHE A 268 -7.65 4.26 -25.22
C PHE A 268 -7.36 5.13 -26.45
N SER A 269 -7.89 4.78 -27.63
CA SER A 269 -7.72 5.60 -28.85
C SER A 269 -8.33 7.00 -28.69
N ILE A 270 -9.54 7.08 -28.11
CA ILE A 270 -10.23 8.34 -27.83
C ILE A 270 -9.49 9.11 -26.74
N PHE A 271 -9.07 8.43 -25.68
CA PHE A 271 -8.29 9.04 -24.61
C PHE A 271 -6.98 9.64 -25.14
N LYS A 272 -6.25 8.91 -25.99
CA LYS A 272 -5.01 9.36 -26.61
C LYS A 272 -5.23 10.56 -27.54
N ALA A 273 -6.28 10.54 -28.35
CA ALA A 273 -6.66 11.67 -29.21
C ALA A 273 -6.98 12.92 -28.37
N TYR A 274 -7.75 12.75 -27.30
CA TYR A 274 -8.07 13.83 -26.36
C TYR A 274 -6.82 14.40 -25.69
N MET A 275 -5.95 13.53 -25.18
CA MET A 275 -4.69 13.95 -24.54
C MET A 275 -3.79 14.72 -25.53
N PHE A 276 -3.74 14.26 -26.78
CA PHE A 276 -3.01 14.94 -27.84
C PHE A 276 -3.55 16.35 -28.08
N VAL A 277 -4.84 16.48 -28.35
CA VAL A 277 -5.48 17.77 -28.67
C VAL A 277 -5.42 18.75 -27.50
N LYS A 278 -5.69 18.29 -26.26
CA LYS A 278 -5.85 19.19 -25.12
C LYS A 278 -4.54 19.58 -24.44
N TYR A 279 -3.56 18.68 -24.43
CA TYR A 279 -2.34 18.88 -23.63
C TYR A 279 -1.08 18.93 -24.47
N LYS A 280 -0.98 18.12 -25.54
CA LYS A 280 0.25 18.04 -26.34
C LYS A 280 0.31 19.10 -27.44
N LEU A 281 -0.76 19.25 -28.22
CA LEU A 281 -0.84 20.21 -29.32
C LEU A 281 -0.56 21.66 -28.87
N PRO A 282 -1.11 22.17 -27.73
CA PRO A 282 -0.81 23.52 -27.30
C PRO A 282 0.68 23.74 -26.97
N ILE A 283 1.38 22.71 -26.49
CA ILE A 283 2.82 22.79 -26.17
C ILE A 283 3.67 22.77 -27.44
N GLU A 284 3.25 22.05 -28.48
CA GLU A 284 3.98 21.96 -29.76
C GLU A 284 3.78 23.18 -30.66
N VAL A 285 2.75 24.00 -30.39
CA VAL A 285 2.39 25.19 -31.17
C VAL A 285 2.69 26.49 -30.40
N SER A 286 3.28 26.40 -29.20
CA SER A 286 3.78 27.53 -28.39
C SER A 286 5.29 27.73 -28.59
#